data_AF-A0A292YGD6-F1
#
_entry.id   AF-A0A292YGD6-F1
#
_cell.length_a   1.000
_cell.length_b   1.000
_cell.length_c   1.000
_cell.angle_alpha   90.00
_cell.angle_beta   90.00
_cell.angle_gamma   90.00
#
_symmetry.space_group_name_H-M   'P 1'
#
loop_
_entity.id
_entity.type
_entity.pdbx_description
1 polymer ?
#
loop_
_entity_poly.entity_id
_entity_poly.type
_entity_poly.pdbx_seq_one_letter_code
_entity_poly.pdbx_strand_id
1 'polypeptide(L)'
;MKYLRDDIDIKILSNFEMPFSEIENNFEKFQEKLKNYDLGVWSKNIMLNDFNDIDIYNNRGEKLEWVDIVLNYLNSLNGFLREQIGVCIEKEIPRILDNELTYLIVQRKIKPDFDENYFIAFDKKIYFPMISRDFDLKFSIVKLVEWAKRGKKNLIKFQN
;
A
#
# COMPACT_ATOMS: atom_id res chain seq x y z
N MET A 1 1.53 -16.80 5.07
CA MET A 1 2.06 -16.16 3.84
C MET A 1 3.59 -16.08 3.96
N LYS A 2 4.36 -16.74 3.07
CA LYS A 2 5.82 -17.01 3.21
C LYS A 2 6.73 -15.77 3.27
N TYR A 3 6.21 -14.56 3.08
CA TYR A 3 6.98 -13.32 2.98
C TYR A 3 6.51 -12.22 3.93
N LEU A 4 5.69 -12.56 4.92
CA LEU A 4 5.30 -11.64 5.99
C LEU A 4 6.15 -11.91 7.22
N ARG A 5 6.40 -10.86 7.98
CA ARG A 5 7.07 -10.97 9.27
C ARG A 5 6.07 -11.39 10.34
N ASP A 6 6.35 -12.48 11.03
CA ASP A 6 5.45 -13.02 12.06
C ASP A 6 5.38 -12.13 13.32
N ASP A 7 6.35 -11.23 13.51
CA ASP A 7 6.40 -10.29 14.65
C ASP A 7 5.54 -9.02 14.47
N ILE A 8 4.83 -8.90 13.35
CA ILE A 8 4.02 -7.71 13.02
C ILE A 8 2.55 -8.05 13.11
N ASP A 9 1.86 -7.47 14.11
CA ASP A 9 0.41 -7.54 14.25
C ASP A 9 -0.27 -6.67 13.19
N ILE A 10 -0.96 -7.27 12.23
CA ILE A 10 -1.66 -6.56 11.14
C ILE A 10 -3.16 -6.60 11.44
N LYS A 11 -3.80 -5.42 11.46
CA LYS A 11 -5.25 -5.29 11.65
C LYS A 11 -5.88 -4.56 10.47
N ILE A 12 -6.59 -5.29 9.64
CA ILE A 12 -7.33 -4.73 8.50
C ILE A 12 -8.82 -4.82 8.81
N LEU A 13 -9.58 -3.77 8.50
CA LEU A 13 -11.03 -3.82 8.47
C LEU A 13 -11.48 -3.91 7.02
N SER A 14 -12.37 -4.82 6.67
CA SER A 14 -12.85 -4.95 5.29
C SER A 14 -14.33 -5.32 5.22
N ASN A 15 -14.96 -5.09 4.07
CA ASN A 15 -16.28 -5.65 3.76
C ASN A 15 -16.21 -6.89 2.86
N PHE A 16 -15.02 -7.45 2.64
CA PHE A 16 -14.82 -8.71 1.93
C PHE A 16 -13.68 -9.53 2.54
N GLU A 17 -13.66 -10.82 2.24
CA GLU A 17 -12.67 -11.75 2.80
C GLU A 17 -11.25 -11.46 2.31
N MET A 18 -10.33 -11.18 3.23
CA MET A 18 -8.91 -11.04 2.94
C MET A 18 -8.04 -11.43 4.15
N PRO A 19 -6.74 -11.67 3.98
CA PRO A 19 -5.87 -11.97 5.11
C PRO A 19 -5.87 -10.83 6.13
N PHE A 20 -5.88 -11.20 7.42
CA PHE A 20 -5.83 -10.28 8.56
C PHE A 20 -7.03 -9.33 8.68
N SER A 21 -8.16 -9.61 8.00
CA SER A 21 -9.35 -8.76 8.10
C SER A 21 -10.36 -9.20 9.15
N GLU A 22 -10.88 -8.24 9.90
CA GLU A 22 -12.24 -8.34 10.45
C GLU A 22 -13.23 -7.87 9.37
N ILE A 23 -14.38 -8.54 9.28
CA ILE A 23 -15.43 -8.22 8.31
C ILE A 23 -16.50 -7.31 8.92
N GLU A 24 -16.74 -6.17 8.29
CA GLU A 24 -17.84 -5.25 8.59
C GLU A 24 -18.55 -4.83 7.29
N ASN A 25 -19.81 -5.23 7.16
CA ASN A 25 -20.60 -5.02 5.95
C ASN A 25 -21.46 -3.75 6.00
N ASN A 26 -21.55 -3.09 7.16
CA ASN A 26 -22.23 -1.81 7.30
C ASN A 26 -21.21 -0.67 7.22
N PHE A 27 -21.37 0.23 6.25
CA PHE A 27 -20.39 1.30 6.00
C PHE A 27 -20.25 2.29 7.17
N GLU A 28 -21.35 2.62 7.86
CA GLU A 28 -21.31 3.53 9.01
C GLU A 28 -20.52 2.91 10.17
N LYS A 29 -20.82 1.66 10.52
CA LYS A 29 -20.05 0.90 11.53
C LYS A 29 -18.59 0.70 11.12
N PHE A 30 -18.34 0.50 9.82
CA PHE A 30 -16.99 0.37 9.29
C PHE A 30 -16.18 1.63 9.59
N GLN A 31 -16.71 2.82 9.29
CA GLN A 31 -16.05 4.09 9.57
C GLN A 31 -15.81 4.30 11.08
N GLU A 32 -16.77 3.95 11.93
CA GLU A 32 -16.63 4.06 13.39
C GLU A 32 -15.54 3.14 13.97
N LYS A 33 -15.45 1.91 13.44
CA LYS A 33 -14.50 0.90 13.91
C LYS A 33 -13.06 1.18 13.48
N LEU A 34 -12.90 1.83 12.32
CA LEU A 34 -11.62 2.01 11.61
C LEU A 34 -10.48 2.58 12.47
N LYS A 35 -10.79 3.41 13.47
CA LYS A 35 -9.82 3.97 14.43
C LYS A 35 -9.01 2.92 15.20
N ASN A 36 -9.50 1.70 15.30
CA ASN A 36 -8.86 0.58 15.99
C ASN A 36 -8.05 -0.34 15.04
N TYR A 37 -7.99 0.01 13.75
CA TYR A 37 -7.34 -0.77 12.71
C TYR A 37 -6.17 0.00 12.10
N ASP A 38 -5.27 -0.72 11.41
CA ASP A 38 -4.17 -0.11 10.67
C ASP A 38 -4.66 0.47 9.31
N LEU A 39 -5.67 -0.17 8.72
CA LEU A 39 -6.21 0.14 7.41
C LEU A 39 -7.65 -0.37 7.26
N GLY A 40 -8.46 0.37 6.50
CA GLY A 40 -9.78 -0.05 6.03
C GLY A 40 -9.78 -0.30 4.52
N VAL A 41 -10.46 -1.35 4.09
CA VAL A 41 -10.63 -1.72 2.68
C VAL A 41 -12.10 -1.95 2.38
N TRP A 42 -12.68 -1.10 1.55
CA TRP A 42 -14.08 -1.19 1.17
C TRP A 42 -14.20 -1.44 -0.32
N SER A 43 -14.83 -2.53 -0.73
CA SER A 43 -15.19 -2.73 -2.13
C SER A 43 -16.66 -2.49 -2.39
N LYS A 44 -16.96 -1.85 -3.52
CA LYS A 44 -18.32 -1.73 -4.04
C LYS A 44 -18.68 -2.89 -4.98
N ASN A 45 -17.69 -3.69 -5.39
CA ASN A 45 -17.82 -4.75 -6.39
C ASN A 45 -17.27 -6.08 -5.85
N ILE A 46 -17.73 -7.19 -6.43
CA ILE A 46 -17.20 -8.52 -6.07
C ILE A 46 -15.90 -8.84 -6.83
N MET A 47 -15.70 -8.21 -7.99
CA MET A 47 -14.48 -8.36 -8.78
C MET A 47 -13.40 -7.43 -8.23
N LEU A 48 -12.27 -8.00 -7.82
CA LEU A 48 -11.17 -7.33 -7.12
C LEU A 48 -9.88 -7.50 -7.91
N ASN A 49 -9.78 -6.80 -9.05
CA ASN A 49 -8.69 -6.99 -10.01
C ASN A 49 -7.51 -6.05 -9.79
N ASP A 50 -7.73 -4.87 -9.21
CA ASP A 50 -6.70 -3.88 -8.89
C ASP A 50 -7.20 -2.84 -7.86
N PHE A 51 -6.38 -1.81 -7.59
CA PHE A 51 -6.73 -0.77 -6.62
C PHE A 51 -7.87 0.17 -7.07
N ASN A 52 -8.37 0.12 -8.31
CA ASN A 52 -9.61 0.84 -8.70
C ASN A 52 -10.87 0.19 -8.14
N ASP A 53 -10.84 -1.12 -7.88
CA ASP A 53 -12.01 -1.87 -7.45
C ASP A 53 -12.29 -1.73 -5.95
N ILE A 54 -11.45 -1.00 -5.23
CA ILE A 54 -11.51 -0.82 -3.78
C ILE A 54 -11.26 0.63 -3.38
N ASP A 55 -11.92 1.03 -2.30
CA ASP A 55 -11.63 2.25 -1.56
C ASP A 55 -10.74 1.87 -0.36
N ILE A 56 -9.59 2.52 -0.24
CA ILE A 56 -8.65 2.35 0.87
C ILE A 56 -8.81 3.51 1.85
N TYR A 57 -8.92 3.22 3.14
CA TYR A 57 -9.05 4.22 4.20
C TYR A 57 -7.95 4.06 5.24
N ASN A 58 -7.32 5.14 5.66
CA ASN A 58 -6.43 5.08 6.82
C ASN A 58 -7.23 5.00 8.14
N ASN A 59 -6.53 4.83 9.25
CA ASN A 59 -7.14 4.75 10.59
C ASN A 59 -7.85 6.03 11.06
N ARG A 60 -7.80 7.12 10.30
CA ARG A 60 -8.52 8.37 10.55
C ARG A 60 -9.83 8.48 9.76
N GLY A 61 -10.16 7.49 8.93
CA GLY A 61 -11.32 7.56 8.03
C GLY A 61 -11.04 8.35 6.75
N GLU A 62 -9.81 8.74 6.50
CA GLU A 62 -9.45 9.45 5.27
C GLU A 62 -9.29 8.43 4.15
N LYS A 63 -10.06 8.63 3.07
CA LYS A 63 -9.88 7.86 1.83
C LYS A 63 -8.54 8.23 1.18
N LEU A 64 -7.73 7.21 0.94
CA LEU A 64 -6.43 7.30 0.27
C LEU A 64 -6.62 7.08 -1.22
N GLU A 65 -6.22 8.06 -2.01
CA GLU A 65 -6.17 7.92 -3.47
C GLU A 65 -4.93 7.12 -3.88
N TRP A 66 -4.88 6.69 -5.14
CA TRP A 66 -3.73 5.92 -5.66
C TRP A 66 -2.38 6.60 -5.41
N VAL A 67 -2.33 7.93 -5.58
CA VAL A 67 -1.14 8.72 -5.30
C VAL A 67 -0.72 8.58 -3.83
N ASP A 68 -1.68 8.65 -2.89
CA ASP A 68 -1.41 8.46 -1.47
C ASP A 68 -0.89 7.04 -1.19
N ILE A 69 -1.48 6.03 -1.81
CA ILE A 69 -1.07 4.63 -1.66
C ILE A 69 0.39 4.45 -2.08
N VAL A 70 0.76 4.91 -3.28
CA VAL A 70 2.14 4.81 -3.78
C VAL A 70 3.10 5.58 -2.88
N LEU A 71 2.76 6.80 -2.48
CA LEU A 71 3.62 7.60 -1.61
C LEU A 71 3.77 6.99 -0.21
N ASN A 72 2.74 6.34 0.34
CA ASN A 72 2.85 5.61 1.60
C ASN A 72 3.81 4.42 1.48
N TYR A 73 3.83 3.70 0.35
CA TYR A 73 4.84 2.68 0.10
C TYR A 73 6.25 3.28 0.11
N LEU A 74 6.50 4.33 -0.67
CA LEU A 74 7.81 4.97 -0.76
C LEU A 74 8.28 5.48 0.61
N ASN A 75 7.40 6.19 1.32
CA ASN A 75 7.64 6.71 2.65
C ASN A 75 8.00 5.57 3.63
N SER A 76 7.22 4.50 3.63
CA SER A 76 7.41 3.36 4.53
C SER A 76 8.70 2.61 4.23
N LEU A 77 8.91 2.28 2.96
CA LEU A 77 10.07 1.54 2.46
C LEU A 77 11.37 2.26 2.82
N ASN A 78 11.46 3.56 2.55
CA ASN A 78 12.60 4.39 2.94
C ASN A 78 12.87 4.39 4.46
N GLY A 79 11.84 4.18 5.29
CA GLY A 79 11.95 4.22 6.75
C GLY A 79 12.62 2.99 7.40
N PHE A 80 12.70 1.85 6.71
CA PHE A 80 13.29 0.63 7.28
C PHE A 80 14.41 0.01 6.43
N LEU A 81 14.77 0.63 5.31
CA LEU A 81 15.89 0.20 4.48
C LEU A 81 17.23 0.58 5.10
N ARG A 82 18.27 -0.15 4.68
CA ARG A 82 19.67 0.08 5.06
C ARG A 82 20.59 0.26 3.87
N GLU A 83 20.07 0.06 2.66
CA GLU A 83 20.79 0.13 1.40
C GLU A 83 19.89 0.78 0.34
N GLN A 84 20.50 1.31 -0.71
CA GLN A 84 19.77 1.92 -1.81
C GLN A 84 19.10 0.84 -2.67
N ILE A 85 17.82 1.02 -2.96
CA ILE A 85 17.06 0.11 -3.82
C ILE A 85 16.39 0.83 -4.97
N GLY A 86 16.25 0.15 -6.11
CA GLY A 86 15.50 0.63 -7.26
C GLY A 86 13.99 0.52 -7.03
N VAL A 87 13.27 1.60 -7.35
CA VAL A 87 11.80 1.60 -7.40
C VAL A 87 11.33 2.21 -8.71
N CYS A 88 10.34 1.59 -9.35
CA CYS A 88 9.75 2.08 -10.60
C CYS A 88 8.30 2.50 -10.39
N ILE A 89 7.99 3.78 -10.60
CA ILE A 89 6.64 4.32 -10.40
C ILE A 89 6.18 5.12 -11.62
N GLU A 90 4.87 5.34 -11.73
CA GLU A 90 4.30 6.16 -12.78
C GLU A 90 4.86 7.58 -12.76
N LYS A 91 5.02 8.15 -13.97
CA LYS A 91 5.55 9.50 -14.17
C LYS A 91 4.72 10.58 -13.50
N GLU A 92 3.42 10.35 -13.33
CA GLU A 92 2.48 11.29 -12.71
C GLU A 92 2.54 11.35 -11.18
N ILE A 93 3.19 10.37 -10.52
CA ILE A 93 3.32 10.40 -9.06
C ILE A 93 4.17 11.62 -8.65
N PRO A 94 3.62 12.53 -7.81
CA PRO A 94 4.26 13.79 -7.48
C PRO A 94 5.57 13.59 -6.69
N ARG A 95 6.40 14.62 -6.69
CA ARG A 95 7.75 14.62 -6.08
C ARG A 95 7.77 15.14 -4.64
N ILE A 96 6.63 15.11 -3.95
CA ILE A 96 6.48 15.76 -2.64
C ILE A 96 7.36 15.15 -1.54
N LEU A 97 7.80 13.90 -1.70
CA LEU A 97 8.70 13.23 -0.76
C LEU A 97 10.15 13.11 -1.25
N ASP A 98 10.48 13.54 -2.47
CA ASP A 98 11.77 13.19 -3.12
C ASP A 98 12.99 13.56 -2.24
N ASN A 99 12.93 14.68 -1.52
CA ASN A 99 14.02 15.14 -0.64
C ASN A 99 14.21 14.27 0.62
N GLU A 100 13.23 13.43 0.96
CA GLU A 100 13.22 12.57 2.14
C GLU A 100 13.58 11.11 1.79
N LEU A 101 13.54 10.72 0.51
CA LEU A 101 13.70 9.34 0.04
C LEU A 101 15.17 8.95 -0.22
N THR A 102 16.04 9.13 0.77
CA THR A 102 17.49 8.93 0.65
C THR A 102 17.93 7.52 0.25
N TYR A 103 17.14 6.49 0.54
CA TYR A 103 17.43 5.09 0.24
C TYR A 103 16.74 4.59 -1.04
N LEU A 104 15.97 5.42 -1.74
CA LEU A 104 15.24 5.00 -2.93
C LEU A 104 15.82 5.65 -4.19
N ILE A 105 16.19 4.81 -5.16
CA ILE A 105 16.50 5.23 -6.53
C ILE A 105 15.18 5.24 -7.29
N VAL A 106 14.48 6.37 -7.25
CA VAL A 106 13.12 6.51 -7.82
C VAL A 106 13.18 6.72 -9.33
N GLN A 107 12.70 5.73 -10.09
CA GLN A 107 12.56 5.78 -11.53
C GLN A 107 11.11 6.06 -11.93
N ARG A 108 10.84 7.29 -12.38
CA ARG A 108 9.52 7.70 -12.88
C ARG A 108 9.39 7.42 -14.38
N LYS A 109 8.55 6.45 -14.76
CA LYS A 109 8.42 5.97 -16.15
C LYS A 109 6.98 6.05 -16.65
N ILE A 110 6.80 5.86 -17.96
CA ILE A 110 5.48 5.73 -18.61
C ILE A 110 5.03 4.27 -18.76
N LYS A 111 5.91 3.31 -18.43
CA LYS A 111 5.67 1.87 -18.46
C LYS A 111 6.45 1.22 -17.31
N PRO A 112 5.97 0.09 -16.77
CA PRO A 112 6.69 -0.63 -15.72
C PRO A 112 8.03 -1.16 -16.24
N ASP A 113 9.02 -1.20 -15.34
CA ASP A 113 10.32 -1.80 -15.58
C ASP A 113 10.63 -2.82 -14.48
N PHE A 114 10.63 -4.09 -14.85
CA PHE A 114 10.84 -5.22 -13.95
C PHE A 114 12.30 -5.59 -13.73
N ASP A 115 13.21 -4.96 -14.47
CA ASP A 115 14.63 -5.24 -14.35
C ASP A 115 15.22 -4.40 -13.21
N GLU A 116 15.89 -5.08 -12.27
CA GLU A 116 16.62 -4.49 -11.14
C GLU A 116 15.77 -3.66 -10.13
N ASN A 117 14.45 -3.61 -10.27
CA ASN A 117 13.56 -2.88 -9.36
C ASN A 117 12.95 -3.79 -8.27
N TYR A 118 12.99 -3.31 -7.02
CA TYR A 118 12.46 -4.02 -5.86
C TYR A 118 10.95 -3.79 -5.66
N PHE A 119 10.45 -2.63 -6.08
CA PHE A 119 9.06 -2.21 -5.97
C PHE A 119 8.62 -1.51 -7.25
N ILE A 120 7.43 -1.85 -7.74
CA ILE A 120 6.84 -1.24 -8.93
C ILE A 120 5.40 -0.85 -8.65
N ALA A 121 5.01 0.38 -9.01
CA ALA A 121 3.63 0.85 -8.95
C ALA A 121 3.19 1.44 -10.29
N PHE A 122 2.28 0.75 -10.99
CA PHE A 122 1.77 1.12 -12.31
C PHE A 122 0.35 0.62 -12.52
N ASP A 123 -0.46 1.41 -13.23
CA ASP A 123 -1.83 1.08 -13.63
C ASP A 123 -2.65 0.51 -12.46
N LYS A 124 -2.56 1.17 -11.30
CA LYS A 124 -3.26 0.77 -10.06
C LYS A 124 -2.89 -0.62 -9.56
N LYS A 125 -1.71 -1.12 -9.94
CA LYS A 125 -1.16 -2.41 -9.52
C LYS A 125 0.20 -2.19 -8.88
N ILE A 126 0.47 -3.03 -7.88
CA ILE A 126 1.72 -3.04 -7.13
C ILE A 126 2.40 -4.38 -7.36
N TYR A 127 3.67 -4.34 -7.73
CA TYR A 127 4.47 -5.54 -7.95
C TYR A 127 5.69 -5.51 -7.03
N PHE A 128 6.07 -6.71 -6.59
CA PHE A 128 7.26 -6.93 -5.77
C PHE A 128 8.15 -7.94 -6.52
N PRO A 129 8.93 -7.51 -7.54
CA PRO A 129 9.58 -8.43 -8.47
C PRO A 129 10.51 -9.47 -7.83
N MET A 130 11.06 -9.17 -6.65
CA MET A 130 11.88 -10.09 -5.87
C MET A 130 11.08 -11.19 -5.15
N ILE A 131 9.75 -11.03 -5.04
CA ILE A 131 8.81 -11.98 -4.42
C ILE A 131 8.00 -12.69 -5.51
N SER A 132 7.36 -11.92 -6.39
CA SER A 132 6.55 -12.41 -7.51
C SER A 132 6.43 -11.32 -8.58
N ARG A 133 6.40 -11.73 -9.85
CA ARG A 133 6.05 -10.84 -10.98
C ARG A 133 4.54 -10.77 -11.21
N ASP A 134 3.78 -11.70 -10.63
CA ASP A 134 2.32 -11.69 -10.72
C ASP A 134 1.73 -10.70 -9.72
N PHE A 135 0.70 -9.99 -10.16
CA PHE A 135 -0.04 -9.07 -9.30
C PHE A 135 -0.95 -9.84 -8.34
N ASP A 136 -0.90 -9.46 -7.06
CA ASP A 136 -1.83 -9.92 -6.03
C ASP A 136 -2.28 -8.72 -5.20
N LEU A 137 -3.55 -8.34 -5.35
CA LEU A 137 -4.15 -7.19 -4.67
C LEU A 137 -4.14 -7.37 -3.14
N LYS A 138 -4.57 -8.54 -2.64
CA LYS A 138 -4.66 -8.79 -1.20
C LYS A 138 -3.26 -8.77 -0.58
N PHE A 139 -2.28 -9.39 -1.24
CA PHE A 139 -0.90 -9.35 -0.79
C PHE A 139 -0.33 -7.93 -0.79
N SER A 140 -0.64 -7.13 -1.82
CA SER A 140 -0.24 -5.72 -1.88
C SER A 140 -0.81 -4.95 -0.69
N ILE A 141 -2.10 -5.05 -0.41
CA ILE A 141 -2.72 -4.35 0.73
C ILE A 141 -2.07 -4.75 2.06
N VAL A 142 -1.83 -6.05 2.27
CA VAL A 142 -1.14 -6.53 3.47
C VAL A 142 0.28 -5.96 3.55
N LYS A 143 0.99 -5.86 2.42
CA LYS A 143 2.33 -5.26 2.35
C LYS A 143 2.35 -3.77 2.64
N LEU A 144 1.31 -3.04 2.23
CA LEU A 144 1.16 -1.62 2.58
C LEU A 144 1.16 -1.43 4.11
N VAL A 145 0.38 -2.24 4.82
CA VAL A 145 0.31 -2.20 6.29
C VAL A 145 1.62 -2.68 6.93
N GLU A 146 2.13 -3.83 6.50
CA GLU A 146 3.37 -4.41 7.04
C GLU A 146 4.55 -3.44 6.93
N TRP A 147 4.71 -2.78 5.77
CA TRP A 147 5.78 -1.82 5.54
C TRP A 147 5.62 -0.56 6.37
N ALA A 148 4.39 -0.04 6.49
CA ALA A 148 4.13 1.11 7.37
C ALA A 148 4.53 0.81 8.81
N LYS A 149 4.13 -0.35 9.33
CA LYS A 149 4.48 -0.78 10.71
C LYS A 149 5.98 -0.98 10.88
N ARG A 150 6.68 -1.55 9.90
CA ARG A 150 8.16 -1.66 9.92
C ARG A 150 8.84 -0.31 9.97
N GLY A 151 8.34 0.65 9.22
CA GLY A 151 8.81 2.03 9.23
C GLY A 151 8.38 2.80 10.49
N LYS A 152 7.58 2.20 11.38
CA LYS A 152 6.91 2.86 12.51
C LYS A 152 6.09 4.08 12.07
N LYS A 153 5.38 3.95 10.95
CA LYS A 153 4.57 5.00 10.32
C LYS A 153 3.10 4.61 10.32
N ASN A 154 2.24 5.62 10.33
CA ASN A 154 0.83 5.47 9.98
C ASN A 154 0.64 5.79 8.50
N LEU A 155 -0.39 5.20 7.89
CA LEU A 155 -0.81 5.56 6.55
C LEU A 155 -1.48 6.93 6.57
N ILE A 156 -1.06 7.83 5.68
CA ILE A 156 -1.54 9.21 5.64
C ILE A 156 -2.03 9.59 4.25
N LYS A 157 -2.94 10.56 4.21
CA LYS A 157 -3.29 11.29 3.00
C LYS A 157 -2.28 12.44 2.80
N PHE A 158 -1.67 12.52 1.62
CA PHE A 158 -0.61 13.49 1.34
C PHE A 158 -1.12 14.80 0.70
N GLN A 159 -2.31 14.77 0.11
CA GLN A 159 -2.95 15.93 -0.50
C GLN A 159 -4.41 16.02 -0.07
N ASN A 160 -4.88 17.22 0.27
CA ASN A 160 -6.30 17.50 0.53
C ASN A 160 -7.03 17.85 -0.77
#